data_AF-I2GU18-F1
#
_entry.id   AF-I2GU18-F1
#
_cell.length_a   1.000
_cell.length_b   1.000
_cell.length_c   1.000
_cell.angle_alpha   90.00
_cell.angle_beta   90.00
_cell.angle_gamma   90.00
#
_symmetry.space_group_name_H-M   'P 1'
#
loop_
_entity.id
_entity.type
_entity.pdbx_description
1 polymer ?
#
loop_
_entity_poly.entity_id
_entity_poly.type
_entity_poly.pdbx_seq_one_letter_code
_entity_poly.pdbx_strand_id
1 'polypeptide(L)'
;MTAHNLIATYRLELTTINALNLLVHNYSQDDIVHLRQNRSFDHAWSYYWNGDEEGVTIEKFWSTWADKFDHQTQAFLLDFAMKRYGEEAYSNIDQATGWRDRLNQLLKEQYPDTTDTSDE
;
A
#
# COMPACT_ATOMS: atom_id res chain seq x y z
N MET A 1 -14.63 6.82 -17.72
CA MET A 1 -14.48 5.89 -16.58
C MET A 1 -15.79 5.94 -15.81
N THR A 2 -16.46 4.81 -15.54
CA THR A 2 -17.72 4.80 -14.78
C THR A 2 -17.45 4.96 -13.28
N ALA A 3 -18.40 5.50 -12.51
CA ALA A 3 -18.25 5.69 -11.06
C ALA A 3 -17.86 4.38 -10.32
N HIS A 4 -18.39 3.24 -10.78
CA HIS A 4 -18.04 1.92 -10.26
C HIS A 4 -16.55 1.56 -10.47
N ASN A 5 -15.99 1.86 -11.65
CA ASN A 5 -14.57 1.63 -11.91
C ASN A 5 -13.69 2.55 -11.05
N LEU A 6 -14.12 3.78 -10.81
CA LEU A 6 -13.40 4.74 -9.97
C LEU A 6 -13.37 4.28 -8.49
N ILE A 7 -14.49 3.82 -7.96
CA ILE A 7 -14.56 3.24 -6.60
C ILE A 7 -13.65 2.03 -6.47
N ALA A 8 -13.67 1.13 -7.45
CA ALA A 8 -12.84 -0.07 -7.45
C ALA A 8 -11.34 0.29 -7.47
N THR A 9 -10.95 1.28 -8.28
CA THR A 9 -9.58 1.79 -8.32
C THR A 9 -9.16 2.40 -6.98
N TYR A 10 -9.96 3.30 -6.39
CA TYR A 10 -9.62 3.88 -5.09
C TYR A 10 -9.55 2.84 -3.96
N ARG A 11 -10.46 1.84 -3.98
CA ARG A 11 -10.41 0.71 -3.04
C ARG A 11 -9.11 -0.06 -3.17
N LEU A 12 -8.70 -0.38 -4.40
CA LEU A 12 -7.45 -1.08 -4.66
C LEU A 12 -6.25 -0.27 -4.16
N GLU A 13 -6.16 1.01 -4.55
CA GLU A 13 -5.06 1.90 -4.15
C GLU A 13 -4.92 2.02 -2.63
N LEU A 14 -6.03 2.27 -1.93
CA LEU A 14 -6.01 2.37 -0.47
C LEU A 14 -5.66 1.04 0.20
N THR A 15 -6.15 -0.08 -0.35
CA THR A 15 -5.80 -1.42 0.16
C THR A 15 -4.31 -1.67 -0.01
N THR A 16 -3.74 -1.30 -1.15
CA THR A 16 -2.30 -1.43 -1.40
C THR A 16 -1.46 -0.55 -0.48
N ILE A 17 -1.87 0.70 -0.24
CA ILE A 17 -1.18 1.59 0.72
C ILE A 17 -1.24 1.01 2.13
N ASN A 18 -2.42 0.53 2.56
CA ASN A 18 -2.59 -0.03 3.89
C ASN A 18 -1.81 -1.34 4.08
N ALA A 19 -1.79 -2.21 3.06
CA ALA A 19 -0.99 -3.43 3.06
C ALA A 19 0.51 -3.13 3.16
N LEU A 20 0.99 -2.09 2.46
CA LEU A 20 2.37 -1.64 2.56
C LEU A 20 2.71 -1.12 3.96
N ASN A 21 1.82 -0.33 4.57
CA ASN A 21 2.00 0.13 5.95
C ASN A 21 2.06 -1.05 6.93
N LEU A 22 1.17 -2.03 6.78
CA LEU A 22 1.21 -3.24 7.61
C LEU A 22 2.52 -4.00 7.45
N LEU A 23 3.04 -4.13 6.23
CA LEU A 23 4.35 -4.73 5.99
C LEU A 23 5.47 -3.96 6.68
N VAL A 24 5.55 -2.64 6.50
CA VAL A 24 6.62 -1.80 7.08
C VAL A 24 6.66 -1.87 8.60
N HIS A 25 5.49 -1.99 9.25
CA HIS A 25 5.38 -1.99 10.72
C HIS A 25 5.37 -3.38 11.35
N ASN A 26 4.97 -4.43 10.63
CA ASN A 26 4.71 -5.75 11.21
C ASN A 26 5.44 -6.90 10.51
N TYR A 27 6.42 -6.62 9.64
CA TYR A 27 7.16 -7.67 8.95
C TYR A 27 7.82 -8.65 9.93
N SER A 28 7.81 -9.92 9.55
CA SER A 28 8.49 -11.01 10.23
C SER A 28 9.88 -11.27 9.63
N GLN A 29 10.65 -12.15 10.26
CA GLN A 29 11.93 -12.59 9.71
C GLN A 29 11.77 -13.27 8.35
N ASP A 30 10.68 -14.04 8.15
CA ASP A 30 10.39 -14.70 6.88
C ASP A 30 10.07 -13.69 5.78
N ASP A 31 9.40 -12.59 6.14
CA ASP A 31 9.12 -11.49 5.20
C ASP A 31 10.43 -10.82 4.76
N ILE A 32 11.39 -10.61 5.66
CA ILE A 32 12.73 -10.13 5.29
C ILE A 32 13.46 -11.11 4.37
N VAL A 33 13.42 -12.41 4.67
CA VAL A 33 14.04 -13.42 3.80
C VAL A 33 13.44 -13.39 2.40
N HIS A 34 12.13 -13.22 2.28
CA HIS A 34 11.46 -13.07 1.00
C HIS A 34 11.88 -11.78 0.28
N LEU A 35 11.86 -10.65 0.99
CA LEU A 35 12.25 -9.35 0.43
C LEU A 35 13.69 -9.35 -0.08
N ARG A 36 14.61 -10.04 0.61
CA ARG A 36 16.01 -10.23 0.18
C ARG A 36 16.17 -11.05 -1.11
N GLN A 37 15.11 -11.63 -1.67
CA GLN A 37 15.16 -12.20 -3.02
C GLN A 37 15.20 -11.11 -4.10
N ASN A 38 14.76 -9.88 -3.78
CA ASN A 38 14.94 -8.73 -4.64
C ASN A 38 16.36 -8.17 -4.49
N ARG A 39 17.10 -8.08 -5.59
CA ARG A 39 18.50 -7.65 -5.60
C ARG A 39 18.71 -6.23 -5.04
N SER A 40 17.78 -5.31 -5.29
CA SER A 40 17.85 -3.94 -4.78
C SER A 40 17.63 -3.92 -3.26
N PHE A 41 16.65 -4.69 -2.76
CA PHE A 41 16.46 -4.91 -1.33
C PHE A 41 17.70 -5.51 -0.67
N ASP A 42 18.20 -6.63 -1.20
CA ASP A 42 19.32 -7.35 -0.59
C ASP A 42 20.60 -6.52 -0.54
N HIS A 43 20.86 -5.74 -1.60
CA HIS A 43 21.94 -4.77 -1.60
C HIS A 43 21.73 -3.70 -0.53
N ALA A 44 20.56 -3.05 -0.47
CA ALA A 44 20.31 -2.03 0.55
C ALA A 44 20.40 -2.60 1.98
N TRP A 45 19.84 -3.78 2.21
CA TRP A 45 19.89 -4.48 3.49
C TRP A 45 21.33 -4.80 3.88
N SER A 46 22.12 -5.37 2.97
CA SER A 46 23.51 -5.75 3.26
C SER A 46 24.46 -4.55 3.42
N TYR A 47 24.15 -3.38 2.85
CA TYR A 47 25.04 -2.21 2.93
C TYR A 47 24.61 -1.20 4.02
N TYR A 48 23.32 -0.99 4.24
CA TYR A 48 22.80 0.00 5.19
C TYR A 48 22.37 -0.60 6.52
N TRP A 49 22.02 -1.90 6.54
CA TRP A 49 21.54 -2.60 7.74
C TRP A 49 22.60 -3.55 8.33
N ASN A 50 23.88 -3.40 7.98
CA ASN A 50 24.96 -4.34 8.27
C ASN A 50 25.41 -4.39 9.76
N GLY A 51 24.49 -4.18 10.70
CA GLY A 51 24.62 -4.56 12.12
C GLY A 51 25.63 -3.77 12.96
N ASP A 52 26.44 -2.89 12.38
CA ASP A 52 27.65 -2.37 13.05
C ASP A 52 27.86 -0.84 12.97
N GLU A 53 26.84 -0.07 12.55
CA GLU A 53 26.88 1.38 12.71
C GLU A 53 25.69 1.83 13.55
N GLU A 54 25.99 2.36 14.73
CA GLU A 54 25.07 3.15 15.55
C GLU A 54 24.41 4.25 14.68
N GLY A 55 23.22 4.01 14.11
CA GLY A 55 22.55 5.10 13.40
C GLY A 55 21.25 4.78 12.68
N VAL A 56 21.14 3.61 12.05
CA VAL A 56 19.96 3.25 11.26
C VAL A 56 19.05 2.36 12.10
N THR A 57 17.94 2.92 12.59
CA THR A 57 16.83 2.13 13.10
C THR A 57 16.10 1.49 11.93
N ILE A 58 15.37 0.40 12.16
CA ILE A 58 14.56 -0.26 11.13
C ILE A 58 13.62 0.72 10.41
N GLU A 59 13.08 1.70 11.13
CA GLU A 59 12.26 2.77 10.55
C GLU A 59 13.05 3.66 9.59
N LYS A 60 14.31 3.97 9.91
CA LYS A 60 15.21 4.71 9.01
C LYS A 60 15.67 3.88 7.81
N PHE A 61 15.73 2.55 7.93
CA PHE A 61 16.05 1.69 6.79
C PHE A 61 14.99 1.85 5.70
N TRP A 62 13.70 1.76 6.05
CA TRP A 62 12.62 1.86 5.07
C TRP A 62 12.64 3.19 4.30
N SER A 63 12.87 4.32 4.98
CA SER A 63 12.99 5.62 4.31
C SER A 63 14.24 5.73 3.44
N THR A 64 15.39 5.23 3.93
CA THR A 64 16.65 5.22 3.16
C THR A 64 16.55 4.33 1.93
N TRP A 65 15.85 3.21 2.04
CA TRP A 65 15.57 2.28 0.96
C TRP A 65 14.57 2.89 -0.04
N ALA A 66 13.52 3.58 0.47
CA ALA A 66 12.52 4.32 -0.31
C ALA A 66 13.11 5.31 -1.32
N ASP A 67 14.10 6.08 -0.88
CA ASP A 67 14.73 7.12 -1.70
C ASP A 67 15.59 6.56 -2.85
N LYS A 68 15.92 5.26 -2.82
CA LYS A 68 16.81 4.63 -3.82
C LYS A 68 16.09 3.67 -4.77
N PHE A 69 14.75 3.72 -4.81
CA PHE A 69 13.96 2.81 -5.64
C PHE A 69 13.78 3.19 -7.09
N ASP A 70 13.93 2.19 -7.95
CA ASP A 70 13.31 2.16 -9.25
C ASP A 70 11.85 1.65 -9.18
N HIS A 71 11.11 1.87 -10.26
CA HIS A 71 9.73 1.44 -10.41
C HIS A 71 9.53 -0.08 -10.29
N GLN A 72 10.56 -0.87 -10.62
CA GLN A 72 10.50 -2.33 -10.53
C GLN A 72 10.51 -2.80 -9.08
N THR A 73 11.34 -2.17 -8.25
CA THR A 73 11.43 -2.48 -6.82
C THR A 73 10.16 -2.02 -6.10
N GLN A 74 9.59 -0.88 -6.49
CA GLN A 74 8.28 -0.43 -6.00
C GLN A 74 7.18 -1.46 -6.33
N ALA A 75 7.09 -1.90 -7.59
CA ALA A 75 6.09 -2.89 -8.00
C ALA A 75 6.24 -4.22 -7.24
N PHE A 76 7.48 -4.70 -7.06
CA PHE A 76 7.76 -5.89 -6.26
C PHE A 76 7.28 -5.74 -4.81
N LEU A 77 7.58 -4.60 -4.18
CA LEU A 77 7.20 -4.36 -2.79
C LEU A 77 5.68 -4.28 -2.62
N LEU A 78 4.99 -3.59 -3.54
CA LEU A 78 3.53 -3.47 -3.53
C LEU A 78 2.86 -4.84 -3.74
N ASP A 79 3.36 -5.65 -4.68
CA ASP A 79 2.86 -7.01 -4.93
C ASP A 79 3.04 -7.91 -3.71
N PHE A 80 4.23 -7.89 -3.09
CA PHE A 80 4.48 -8.68 -1.90
C PHE A 80 3.63 -8.22 -0.70
N ALA A 81 3.52 -6.91 -0.46
CA ALA A 81 2.68 -6.37 0.59
C ALA A 81 1.21 -6.79 0.41
N MET A 82 0.69 -6.70 -0.82
CA MET A 82 -0.68 -7.14 -1.14
C MET A 82 -0.87 -8.64 -0.93
N LYS A 83 0.10 -9.49 -1.31
CA LYS A 83 0.02 -10.94 -1.06
C LYS A 83 0.04 -11.27 0.43
N ARG A 84 0.82 -10.52 1.22
CA ARG A 84 1.08 -10.83 2.62
C ARG A 84 0.03 -10.27 3.58
N TYR A 85 -0.45 -9.06 3.31
CA TYR A 85 -1.35 -8.30 4.18
C TYR A 85 -2.63 -7.83 3.48
N GLY A 86 -2.87 -8.16 2.20
CA GLY A 86 -3.99 -7.62 1.42
C GLY A 86 -5.36 -7.90 2.02
N GLU A 87 -5.61 -9.10 2.54
CA GLU A 87 -6.89 -9.44 3.19
C GLU A 87 -7.11 -8.65 4.48
N GLU A 88 -6.07 -8.54 5.32
CA GLU A 88 -6.10 -7.74 6.55
C GLU A 88 -6.28 -6.25 6.23
N ALA A 89 -5.53 -5.74 5.25
CA ALA A 89 -5.61 -4.36 4.78
C ALA A 89 -7.01 -4.02 4.25
N TYR A 90 -7.59 -4.93 3.47
CA TYR A 90 -8.94 -4.79 2.94
C TYR A 90 -9.98 -4.79 4.06
N SER A 91 -9.88 -5.76 4.99
CA SER A 91 -10.76 -5.85 6.16
C SER A 91 -10.69 -4.59 7.01
N ASN A 92 -9.50 -4.06 7.27
CA ASN A 92 -9.30 -2.83 8.04
C ASN A 92 -9.96 -1.62 7.35
N ILE A 93 -9.94 -1.55 6.02
CA ILE A 93 -10.62 -0.49 5.26
C ILE A 93 -12.14 -0.65 5.30
N ASP A 94 -12.65 -1.85 5.09
CA ASP A 94 -14.11 -2.09 5.13
C ASP A 94 -14.68 -1.95 6.55
N GLN A 95 -13.87 -2.19 7.59
CA GLN A 95 -14.24 -1.96 8.99
C GLN A 95 -14.04 -0.51 9.45
N ALA A 96 -13.23 0.29 8.75
CA ALA A 96 -13.08 1.72 9.01
C ALA A 96 -14.44 2.40 8.77
N THR A 97 -15.12 2.69 9.87
CA THR A 97 -16.53 3.11 9.89
C THR A 97 -16.71 4.39 9.07
N GLY A 98 -17.66 4.38 8.13
CA GLY A 98 -18.01 5.57 7.35
C GLY A 98 -17.09 5.91 6.18
N TRP A 99 -16.01 5.17 5.92
CA TRP A 99 -15.16 5.41 4.74
C TRP A 99 -15.95 5.25 3.44
N ARG A 100 -16.76 4.19 3.34
CA ARG A 100 -17.60 3.91 2.18
C ARG A 100 -18.61 5.03 1.96
N ASP A 101 -19.21 5.53 3.03
CA ASP A 101 -20.19 6.61 2.97
C ASP A 101 -19.54 7.94 2.56
N ARG A 102 -18.33 8.22 3.08
CA ARG A 102 -17.55 9.41 2.70
C ARG A 102 -17.08 9.36 1.25
N LEU A 103 -16.65 8.20 0.75
CA LEU A 103 -16.30 8.02 -0.65
C LEU A 103 -17.51 8.25 -1.56
N ASN A 104 -18.65 7.65 -1.22
CA ASN A 104 -19.89 7.84 -1.95
C ASN A 104 -20.34 9.31 -1.97
N GLN A 105 -20.15 10.02 -0.86
CA GLN A 105 -20.40 11.46 -0.80
C GLN A 105 -19.48 12.23 -1.76
N LEU A 106 -18.17 12.01 -1.71
CA LEU A 106 -17.21 12.69 -2.59
C LEU A 106 -17.49 12.42 -4.08
N LEU A 107 -17.89 11.20 -4.43
CA LEU A 107 -18.23 10.84 -5.79
C LEU A 107 -19.51 11.53 -6.28
N LYS A 108 -20.51 11.67 -5.40
CA LYS A 108 -21.73 12.46 -5.70
C LYS A 108 -21.42 13.94 -5.88
N GLU A 109 -20.54 14.50 -5.05
CA GLU A 109 -20.07 15.88 -5.20
C GLU A 109 -19.30 16.11 -6.51
N GLN A 110 -18.59 15.09 -7.01
CA GLN A 110 -17.80 15.15 -8.24
C GLN A 110 -18.62 14.92 -9.52
N TYR A 111 -19.77 14.24 -9.41
CA TYR A 111 -20.68 13.93 -10.52
C TYR A 111 -22.16 14.18 -10.13
N PRO A 112 -22.57 15.45 -9.98
CA PRO A 112 -23.91 15.79 -9.49
C PRO A 112 -25.05 15.31 -10.42
N ASP A 113 -24.80 15.16 -11.73
CA ASP A 113 -25.83 14.92 -12.75
C ASP A 113 -26.10 13.45 -13.10
N THR A 114 -25.59 12.48 -12.34
CA THR A 114 -25.81 11.04 -12.65
C THR A 114 -26.97 10.39 -11.91
N THR A 115 -27.68 11.12 -11.05
CA THR A 115 -28.76 10.56 -10.21
C THR A 115 -30.18 11.01 -10.58
N ASP A 116 -30.40 11.76 -11.66
CA ASP A 116 -31.72 12.38 -11.90
C ASP A 116 -32.26 12.30 -13.34
N THR A 117 -31.90 11.26 -14.11
CA THR A 117 -32.59 10.98 -15.39
C THR A 117 -32.81 9.48 -15.59
N SER A 118 -33.73 8.91 -14.84
CA SER A 118 -34.45 7.71 -15.26
C SER A 118 -35.76 7.59 -14.48
N ASP A 119 -36.67 8.52 -14.73
CA ASP A 119 -38.11 8.37 -14.53
C ASP A 119 -38.81 9.25 -15.58
N GLU A 120 -38.81 8.77 -16.84
CA GLU A 120 -39.83 9.04 -17.87
C GLU A 120 -40.03 7.78 -18.74
#